data_AF-A0A949EB89-F1
#
_entry.id   AF-A0A949EB89-F1
#
_cell.length_a   1.000
_cell.length_b   1.000
_cell.length_c   1.000
_cell.angle_alpha   90.00
_cell.angle_beta   90.00
_cell.angle_gamma   90.00
#
_symmetry.space_group_name_H-M   'P 1'
#
loop_
_entity.id
_entity.type
_entity.pdbx_description
1 polymer ?
#
loop_
_entity_poly.entity_id
_entity_poly.type
_entity_poly.pdbx_seq_one_letter_code
_entity_poly.pdbx_strand_id
1 'polypeptide(L)'
;MKKMMRNSLMSFACFPVVLALLAVPVPLFAKPPVVVEPVNTDGPLLDKMSDSGELFGDLYRIARYEGWDEIKKVPKFGANGEPVYGPITWTDPEGEDHEVTVQLLTNETAPGEYIFPVGGEPILTEDYACVLVDEDVTIEADMIVVENSNSHKQYIVSPYPSQCVQPVADAVRWGNIYAKSKLSDNRIPLVMTYDVTWKRTECEVKPELFLDGEPDGETWNEITYYKDIYWADLVQEVEFGRLNLARAPKAVLDASFDEAIRSLNAADDIKIDASGRLMVTTEIYDEFLTDGAGDALWLETVVKAIDSPKENLALYVKLMEDGHLITPAEERVPIDFSLNGGIPIDQLVALEDGPSDAPRPTIDIVKMKLFGLGHLVDAGIIYNDDGTITDTGTIVTYSIRMKADGSLYLDGDGNMDITCTEGELVDDQYCVEYEGIVTASDSNVCSGDDFPLAASFFSAAADKKGNITVDKIVYINSILGINKVVGKVYDDDGKLLVNYAKNPVYFNYNTIPVYDRLETFGQHRGRAKVGQPAIEPVYDGMFEFLEEISPGNWLHTEDYINGRVFDDVNVDPALTSDIGGFTSMSDDDLQVIKFTHTYQIPGLR
;
A
#
# COMPACT_ATOMS: atom_id res chain seq x y z
N MET A 1 7.78 38.75 62.22
CA MET A 1 6.37 38.27 62.23
C MET A 1 6.43 36.78 61.87
N LYS A 2 6.40 35.82 62.80
CA LYS A 2 5.19 35.14 63.36
C LYS A 2 4.08 35.01 62.30
N LYS A 3 3.51 33.86 61.96
CA LYS A 3 3.42 32.55 62.65
C LYS A 3 2.70 31.53 61.72
N MET A 4 3.08 30.24 61.83
CA MET A 4 2.25 29.01 61.90
C MET A 4 1.24 28.68 60.78
N MET A 5 1.34 27.54 60.07
CA MET A 5 1.08 26.13 60.48
C MET A 5 -0.30 25.86 61.13
N ARG A 6 -1.08 24.96 60.49
CA ARG A 6 -1.72 23.73 61.06
C ARG A 6 -2.70 23.16 60.00
N ASN A 7 -2.50 21.94 59.50
CA ASN A 7 -2.75 20.61 60.07
C ASN A 7 -4.23 20.17 60.14
N SER A 8 -4.44 18.92 59.70
CA SER A 8 -5.30 17.86 60.26
C SER A 8 -6.51 17.48 59.40
N LEU A 9 -6.55 16.32 58.71
CA LEU A 9 -6.74 14.91 59.15
C LEU A 9 -8.21 14.48 59.37
N MET A 10 -8.49 13.23 58.95
CA MET A 10 -9.67 12.34 59.14
C MET A 10 -10.72 12.38 58.00
N SER A 11 -10.91 11.37 57.14
CA SER A 11 -11.22 9.92 57.31
C SER A 11 -12.58 9.62 57.95
N PHE A 12 -13.54 9.09 57.17
CA PHE A 12 -14.24 7.79 57.37
C PHE A 12 -15.56 7.64 56.54
N ALA A 13 -15.70 6.47 55.91
CA ALA A 13 -16.88 5.59 55.76
C ALA A 13 -18.10 5.87 54.82
N CYS A 14 -18.25 4.95 53.85
CA CYS A 14 -19.40 4.05 53.51
C CYS A 14 -20.90 4.49 53.54
N PHE A 15 -21.58 4.33 52.37
CA PHE A 15 -22.92 3.73 52.02
C PHE A 15 -24.18 4.05 52.89
N PRO A 16 -25.48 3.75 52.53
CA PRO A 16 -26.16 3.29 51.29
C PRO A 16 -27.53 4.01 50.93
N VAL A 17 -28.02 3.83 49.68
CA VAL A 17 -29.41 3.48 49.18
C VAL A 17 -30.70 4.23 49.63
N VAL A 18 -31.65 4.40 48.67
CA VAL A 18 -33.16 4.38 48.72
C VAL A 18 -33.85 5.73 48.40
N LEU A 19 -34.46 5.90 47.19
CA LEU A 19 -35.91 5.80 46.83
C LEU A 19 -36.78 6.92 47.47
N ALA A 20 -37.68 7.67 46.82
CA ALA A 20 -38.74 7.30 45.88
C ALA A 20 -39.61 8.54 45.47
N LEU A 21 -40.24 8.50 44.27
CA LEU A 21 -41.62 8.96 43.90
C LEU A 21 -41.99 10.47 44.06
N LEU A 22 -42.64 11.22 43.14
CA LEU A 22 -43.80 11.10 42.23
C LEU A 22 -43.74 12.32 41.26
N ALA A 23 -44.31 12.39 40.04
CA ALA A 23 -45.65 12.06 39.61
C ALA A 23 -45.77 12.06 38.06
N VAL A 24 -46.69 11.23 37.56
CA VAL A 24 -47.20 11.15 36.17
C VAL A 24 -48.69 11.58 36.23
N PRO A 25 -49.29 12.21 35.19
CA PRO A 25 -50.12 11.43 34.25
C PRO A 25 -50.08 11.84 32.75
N VAL A 26 -50.15 10.80 31.92
CA VAL A 26 -50.28 10.61 30.45
C VAL A 26 -51.75 10.93 30.01
N PRO A 27 -52.28 10.80 28.75
CA PRO A 27 -51.75 10.47 27.39
C PRO A 27 -52.12 11.46 26.25
N LEU A 28 -51.45 11.35 25.09
CA LEU A 28 -52.12 11.05 23.79
C LEU A 28 -51.11 10.66 22.68
N PHE A 29 -51.20 9.41 22.22
CA PHE A 29 -50.73 8.81 20.96
C PHE A 29 -49.36 9.22 20.37
N ALA A 30 -48.30 8.57 20.85
CA ALA A 30 -47.15 8.25 20.02
C ALA A 30 -47.31 6.82 19.47
N LYS A 31 -47.09 6.69 18.16
CA LYS A 31 -47.03 5.45 17.39
C LYS A 31 -46.19 4.39 18.15
N PRO A 32 -46.61 3.12 18.21
CA PRO A 32 -45.85 2.10 18.92
C PRO A 32 -44.43 2.05 18.35
N PRO A 33 -43.39 1.90 19.19
CA PRO A 33 -42.08 1.52 18.68
C PRO A 33 -42.31 0.23 17.90
N VAL A 34 -41.80 0.18 16.67
CA VAL A 34 -41.69 -1.09 15.96
C VAL A 34 -40.89 -1.98 16.88
N VAL A 35 -41.57 -2.97 17.46
CA VAL A 35 -40.91 -4.12 18.05
C VAL A 35 -40.25 -4.79 16.87
N VAL A 36 -38.99 -4.44 16.64
CA VAL A 36 -38.11 -5.30 15.87
C VAL A 36 -38.02 -6.53 16.74
N GLU A 37 -38.79 -7.57 16.39
CA GLU A 37 -38.52 -8.89 16.91
C GLU A 37 -37.03 -9.15 16.72
N PRO A 38 -36.31 -9.75 17.68
CA PRO A 38 -34.98 -10.23 17.38
C PRO A 38 -35.16 -11.19 16.20
N VAL A 39 -34.80 -10.71 15.02
CA VAL A 39 -34.72 -11.56 13.86
C VAL A 39 -33.65 -12.56 14.26
N ASN A 40 -34.08 -13.77 14.59
CA ASN A 40 -33.25 -14.96 14.54
C ASN A 40 -32.85 -15.13 13.07
N THR A 41 -31.91 -14.31 12.64
CA THR A 41 -31.02 -14.57 11.53
C THR A 41 -29.68 -14.95 12.15
N ASP A 42 -29.65 -16.12 12.78
CA ASP A 42 -28.47 -16.97 12.74
C ASP A 42 -28.41 -17.57 11.32
N GLY A 43 -28.17 -16.69 10.35
CA GLY A 43 -27.65 -16.98 9.02
C GLY A 43 -26.24 -16.38 8.94
N PRO A 44 -25.40 -16.80 7.98
CA PRO A 44 -23.95 -16.60 8.02
C PRO A 44 -23.57 -15.15 7.71
N LEU A 45 -23.82 -14.25 8.66
CA LEU A 45 -23.47 -12.83 8.63
C LEU A 45 -23.05 -12.33 10.02
N LEU A 46 -22.56 -13.23 10.87
CA LEU A 46 -21.49 -12.93 11.84
C LEU A 46 -20.15 -13.41 11.32
N ASP A 47 -20.01 -13.39 9.99
CA ASP A 47 -18.71 -13.12 9.45
C ASP A 47 -18.30 -11.74 9.95
N LYS A 48 -17.43 -11.73 10.96
CA LYS A 48 -16.45 -10.66 11.10
C LYS A 48 -15.54 -10.73 9.87
N MET A 49 -16.11 -10.45 8.70
CA MET A 49 -15.39 -10.34 7.45
C MET A 49 -14.78 -8.97 7.62
N SER A 50 -13.57 -9.01 8.17
CA SER A 50 -12.86 -7.98 8.91
C SER A 50 -13.35 -6.58 8.58
N ASP A 51 -13.72 -5.80 9.59
CA ASP A 51 -13.76 -4.34 9.48
C ASP A 51 -12.42 -3.90 8.83
N SER A 52 -12.46 -3.56 7.55
CA SER A 52 -11.43 -2.86 6.77
C SER A 52 -9.99 -3.05 7.27
N GLY A 53 -9.33 -4.18 6.98
CA GLY A 53 -7.88 -4.28 7.25
C GLY A 53 -7.15 -5.62 7.18
N GLU A 54 -7.80 -6.78 7.09
CA GLU A 54 -7.09 -8.07 7.17
C GLU A 54 -7.09 -8.85 5.86
N LEU A 55 -6.65 -8.21 4.77
CA LEU A 55 -6.57 -8.92 3.48
C LEU A 55 -5.50 -10.01 3.42
N PHE A 56 -4.62 -10.07 4.43
CA PHE A 56 -3.59 -11.10 4.55
C PHE A 56 -3.35 -11.36 6.04
N GLY A 57 -3.63 -12.59 6.47
CA GLY A 57 -3.40 -13.05 7.85
C GLY A 57 -1.97 -12.76 8.27
N ASP A 58 -1.83 -12.07 9.40
CA ASP A 58 -0.61 -11.59 10.04
C ASP A 58 0.47 -10.96 9.14
N LEU A 59 1.04 -9.83 9.56
CA LEU A 59 2.01 -9.04 8.77
C LEU A 59 3.40 -9.68 8.75
N TYR A 60 3.51 -10.93 8.33
CA TYR A 60 4.77 -11.66 8.25
C TYR A 60 5.33 -11.68 6.84
N ARG A 61 6.64 -11.93 6.72
CA ARG A 61 7.26 -12.22 5.43
C ARG A 61 6.76 -13.56 4.88
N ILE A 62 6.43 -13.57 3.58
CA ILE A 62 5.85 -14.73 2.91
C ILE A 62 6.55 -15.01 1.58
N ALA A 63 6.53 -16.26 1.15
CA ALA A 63 7.06 -16.66 -0.15
C ALA A 63 6.12 -16.16 -1.26
N ARG A 64 6.71 -15.64 -2.34
CA ARG A 64 5.99 -15.03 -3.47
C ARG A 64 6.53 -15.54 -4.79
N TYR A 65 5.67 -15.51 -5.80
CA TYR A 65 6.06 -15.70 -7.18
C TYR A 65 6.85 -14.49 -7.69
N GLU A 66 7.89 -14.77 -8.47
CA GLU A 66 8.67 -13.77 -9.19
C GLU A 66 7.89 -13.27 -10.42
N GLY A 67 7.12 -14.17 -11.07
CA GLY A 67 6.31 -13.88 -12.26
C GLY A 67 6.86 -14.52 -13.55
N TRP A 68 6.25 -14.20 -14.70
CA TRP A 68 6.65 -14.60 -16.06
C TRP A 68 6.60 -16.09 -16.43
N ASP A 69 7.55 -16.90 -15.94
CA ASP A 69 7.76 -18.28 -16.40
C ASP A 69 7.33 -19.31 -15.35
N GLU A 70 6.91 -18.83 -14.18
CA GLU A 70 6.34 -19.68 -13.14
C GLU A 70 4.89 -20.03 -13.48
N ILE A 71 4.51 -21.26 -13.18
CA ILE A 71 3.14 -21.72 -13.39
C ILE A 71 2.49 -21.88 -12.02
N LYS A 72 1.36 -21.22 -11.80
CA LYS A 72 0.59 -21.35 -10.56
C LYS A 72 -0.54 -22.36 -10.69
N LYS A 73 -0.83 -23.12 -9.65
CA LYS A 73 -2.09 -23.86 -9.54
C LYS A 73 -3.15 -23.05 -8.83
N VAL A 74 -4.36 -23.10 -9.37
CA VAL A 74 -5.54 -22.47 -8.78
C VAL A 74 -6.70 -23.48 -8.71
N PRO A 75 -7.68 -23.27 -7.81
CA PRO A 75 -8.87 -24.10 -7.79
C PRO A 75 -9.61 -24.04 -9.13
N LYS A 76 -9.99 -25.21 -9.66
CA LYS A 76 -10.63 -25.33 -10.96
C LYS A 76 -12.11 -24.99 -10.88
N PHE A 77 -12.56 -24.10 -11.76
CA PHE A 77 -13.96 -23.73 -11.94
C PHE A 77 -14.43 -24.05 -13.36
N GLY A 78 -15.71 -24.42 -13.48
CA GLY A 78 -16.39 -24.65 -14.75
C GLY A 78 -16.78 -23.33 -15.42
N ALA A 79 -17.24 -23.40 -16.67
CA ALA A 79 -17.69 -22.22 -17.42
C ALA A 79 -18.88 -21.48 -16.76
N ASN A 80 -19.60 -22.15 -15.87
CA ASN A 80 -20.69 -21.59 -15.06
C ASN A 80 -20.22 -21.01 -13.72
N GLY A 81 -18.91 -21.00 -13.42
CA GLY A 81 -18.35 -20.50 -12.17
C GLY A 81 -18.46 -21.47 -10.98
N GLU A 82 -18.96 -22.69 -11.21
CA GLU A 82 -19.07 -23.74 -10.18
C GLU A 82 -17.74 -24.50 -10.01
N PRO A 83 -17.38 -24.96 -8.80
CA PRO A 83 -16.21 -25.79 -8.58
C PRO A 83 -16.26 -27.09 -9.40
N VAL A 84 -15.13 -27.48 -9.99
CA VAL A 84 -15.02 -28.75 -10.74
C VAL A 84 -14.42 -29.82 -9.84
N TYR A 85 -15.19 -30.85 -9.53
CA TYR A 85 -14.76 -31.99 -8.73
C TYR A 85 -14.26 -33.14 -9.59
N GLY A 86 -13.28 -33.89 -9.09
CA GLY A 86 -12.78 -35.10 -9.74
C GLY A 86 -11.96 -35.98 -8.79
N PRO A 87 -11.70 -37.24 -9.17
CA PRO A 87 -10.88 -38.14 -8.37
C PRO A 87 -9.41 -37.71 -8.40
N ILE A 88 -8.78 -37.69 -7.24
CA ILE A 88 -7.32 -37.55 -7.06
C ILE A 88 -6.79 -38.66 -6.16
N THR A 89 -5.49 -38.90 -6.21
CA THR A 89 -4.77 -39.67 -5.20
C THR A 89 -4.33 -38.72 -4.09
N TRP A 90 -4.89 -38.89 -2.90
CA TRP A 90 -4.52 -38.16 -1.68
C TRP A 90 -3.78 -39.10 -0.73
N THR A 91 -2.61 -38.68 -0.24
CA THR A 91 -1.83 -39.45 0.73
C THR A 91 -2.19 -39.02 2.15
N ASP A 92 -2.57 -39.97 3.00
CA ASP A 92 -2.95 -39.67 4.38
C ASP A 92 -1.72 -39.31 5.27
N PRO A 93 -1.94 -38.75 6.48
CA PRO A 93 -0.84 -38.39 7.38
C PRO A 93 0.05 -39.56 7.82
N GLU A 94 -0.36 -40.81 7.59
CA GLU A 94 0.42 -42.02 7.88
C GLU A 94 1.12 -42.60 6.64
N GLY A 95 0.97 -41.96 5.47
CA GLY A 95 1.67 -42.28 4.22
C GLY A 95 0.95 -43.28 3.31
N GLU A 96 -0.34 -43.55 3.52
CA GLU A 96 -1.15 -44.41 2.64
C GLU A 96 -1.92 -43.58 1.60
N ASP A 97 -1.91 -44.03 0.35
CA ASP A 97 -2.59 -43.36 -0.76
C ASP A 97 -4.06 -43.79 -0.89
N HIS A 98 -4.96 -42.82 -1.06
CA HIS A 98 -6.41 -43.02 -1.18
C HIS A 98 -6.98 -42.28 -2.39
N GLU A 99 -7.98 -42.86 -3.05
CA GLU A 99 -8.74 -42.15 -4.09
C GLU A 99 -9.89 -41.36 -3.48
N VAL A 100 -9.84 -40.03 -3.59
CA VAL A 100 -10.86 -39.11 -3.06
C VAL A 100 -11.38 -38.20 -4.17
N THR A 101 -12.65 -37.79 -4.08
CA THR A 101 -13.25 -36.84 -5.02
C THR A 101 -13.31 -35.46 -4.39
N VAL A 102 -12.47 -34.54 -4.86
CA VAL A 102 -12.32 -33.17 -4.33
C VAL A 102 -12.32 -32.16 -5.48
N GLN A 103 -12.41 -30.87 -5.17
CA GLN A 103 -12.25 -29.82 -6.18
C GLN A 103 -10.83 -29.92 -6.77
N LEU A 104 -10.73 -30.02 -8.10
CA LEU A 104 -9.46 -30.13 -8.78
C LEU A 104 -8.68 -28.82 -8.73
N LEU A 105 -7.36 -28.91 -8.67
CA LEU A 105 -6.46 -27.82 -9.01
C LEU A 105 -6.18 -27.82 -10.52
N THR A 106 -6.01 -26.65 -11.12
CA THR A 106 -5.61 -26.48 -12.53
C THR A 106 -4.50 -25.45 -12.62
N ASN A 107 -3.60 -25.66 -13.56
CA ASN A 107 -2.60 -24.69 -13.99
C ASN A 107 -2.90 -24.12 -15.38
N GLU A 108 -4.06 -24.47 -15.95
CA GLU A 108 -4.50 -24.07 -17.28
C GLU A 108 -5.90 -23.45 -17.22
N THR A 109 -6.11 -22.36 -17.96
CA THR A 109 -7.45 -21.78 -18.23
C THR A 109 -8.16 -22.49 -19.37
N ALA A 110 -7.38 -22.95 -20.36
CA ALA A 110 -7.81 -23.76 -21.49
C ALA A 110 -6.67 -24.71 -21.90
N PRO A 111 -6.94 -25.79 -22.65
CA PRO A 111 -5.90 -26.73 -23.06
C PRO A 111 -4.72 -26.04 -23.76
N GLY A 112 -3.54 -26.06 -23.12
CA GLY A 112 -2.32 -25.41 -23.61
C GLY A 112 -2.22 -23.90 -23.32
N GLU A 113 -3.14 -23.33 -22.55
CA GLU A 113 -3.11 -21.96 -22.05
C GLU A 113 -2.86 -21.98 -20.55
N TYR A 114 -1.61 -21.71 -20.15
CA TYR A 114 -1.17 -21.78 -18.76
C TYR A 114 -1.53 -20.53 -17.96
N ILE A 115 -1.71 -20.73 -16.66
CA ILE A 115 -1.96 -19.68 -15.69
C ILE A 115 -0.61 -19.26 -15.10
N PHE A 116 -0.22 -18.03 -15.41
CA PHE A 116 0.98 -17.41 -14.88
C PHE A 116 0.61 -16.52 -13.68
N PRO A 117 1.41 -16.52 -12.60
CA PRO A 117 1.24 -15.60 -11.49
C PRO A 117 1.61 -14.18 -11.93
N VAL A 118 0.93 -13.20 -11.35
CA VAL A 118 1.41 -11.81 -11.38
C VAL A 118 2.51 -11.66 -10.33
N GLY A 119 3.61 -10.99 -10.67
CA GLY A 119 4.76 -10.82 -9.78
C GLY A 119 4.36 -10.25 -8.41
N GLY A 120 4.84 -10.87 -7.33
CA GLY A 120 4.48 -10.50 -5.96
C GLY A 120 3.26 -11.23 -5.39
N GLU A 121 2.58 -12.06 -6.17
CA GLU A 121 1.55 -12.98 -5.67
C GLU A 121 2.13 -13.94 -4.61
N PRO A 122 1.44 -14.16 -3.47
CA PRO A 122 1.86 -15.12 -2.47
C PRO A 122 1.73 -16.55 -3.01
N ILE A 123 2.72 -17.37 -2.69
CA ILE A 123 2.65 -18.80 -2.97
C ILE A 123 1.71 -19.43 -1.93
N LEU A 124 0.68 -20.11 -2.44
CA LEU A 124 -0.29 -20.83 -1.62
C LEU A 124 0.09 -22.32 -1.52
N THR A 125 -0.40 -22.98 -0.48
CA THR A 125 -0.43 -24.44 -0.42
C THR A 125 -1.21 -25.01 -1.61
N GLU A 126 -0.78 -26.17 -2.12
CA GLU A 126 -1.43 -26.87 -3.25
C GLU A 126 -1.89 -28.29 -2.84
N ASP A 127 -2.39 -28.42 -1.61
CA ASP A 127 -2.76 -29.70 -1.00
C ASP A 127 -4.10 -29.59 -0.28
N TYR A 128 -4.60 -30.67 0.32
CA TYR A 128 -5.91 -30.74 0.96
C TYR A 128 -5.77 -31.03 2.46
N ALA A 129 -6.29 -30.13 3.28
CA ALA A 129 -6.37 -30.31 4.72
C ALA A 129 -7.22 -31.52 5.10
N CYS A 130 -6.92 -32.11 6.24
CA CYS A 130 -7.73 -33.18 6.83
C CYS A 130 -7.91 -32.99 8.33
N VAL A 131 -8.84 -33.75 8.91
CA VAL A 131 -8.97 -33.90 10.36
C VAL A 131 -9.17 -35.37 10.71
N LEU A 132 -8.58 -35.80 11.82
CA LEU A 132 -8.79 -37.14 12.37
C LEU A 132 -10.18 -37.21 13.01
N VAL A 133 -10.93 -38.27 12.72
CA VAL A 133 -12.20 -38.53 13.41
C VAL A 133 -11.90 -39.05 14.82
N ASP A 134 -12.32 -38.31 15.83
CA ASP A 134 -12.27 -38.66 17.24
C ASP A 134 -13.64 -38.52 17.92
N GLU A 135 -13.68 -38.50 19.25
CA GLU A 135 -14.94 -38.42 20.01
C GLU A 135 -15.70 -37.10 19.81
N ASP A 136 -15.01 -36.04 19.36
CA ASP A 136 -15.55 -34.69 19.22
C ASP A 136 -15.97 -34.35 17.78
N VAL A 137 -15.62 -35.20 16.80
CA VAL A 137 -15.93 -35.00 15.38
C VAL A 137 -17.16 -35.84 14.96
N THR A 138 -18.23 -35.15 14.55
CA THR A 138 -19.43 -35.83 14.02
C THR A 138 -19.32 -35.97 12.51
N ILE A 139 -19.46 -37.20 12.00
CA ILE A 139 -19.48 -37.49 10.56
C ILE A 139 -20.86 -37.15 9.98
N GLU A 140 -20.88 -36.27 8.98
CA GLU A 140 -22.05 -35.97 8.16
C GLU A 140 -22.00 -36.71 6.81
N ALA A 141 -23.15 -36.83 6.15
CA ALA A 141 -23.27 -37.62 4.92
C ALA A 141 -22.56 -36.99 3.69
N ASP A 142 -22.24 -35.71 3.73
CA ASP A 142 -21.55 -34.95 2.68
C ASP A 142 -20.02 -34.88 2.88
N MET A 143 -19.49 -35.47 3.96
CA MET A 143 -18.06 -35.46 4.27
C MET A 143 -17.32 -36.58 3.54
N ILE A 144 -16.08 -36.29 3.12
CA ILE A 144 -15.19 -37.26 2.48
C ILE A 144 -14.43 -38.00 3.58
N VAL A 145 -14.91 -39.19 3.95
CA VAL A 145 -14.29 -40.01 5.00
C VAL A 145 -13.44 -41.10 4.38
N VAL A 146 -12.21 -41.22 4.85
CA VAL A 146 -11.21 -42.19 4.42
C VAL A 146 -10.72 -42.97 5.63
N GLU A 147 -10.51 -44.28 5.51
CA GLU A 147 -9.97 -45.12 6.59
C GLU A 147 -8.59 -45.65 6.19
N ASN A 148 -7.59 -45.44 7.05
CA ASN A 148 -6.26 -46.02 6.87
C ASN A 148 -6.30 -47.53 7.10
N SER A 149 -5.77 -48.33 6.17
CA SER A 149 -5.87 -49.79 6.18
C SER A 149 -5.04 -50.43 7.31
N ASN A 150 -3.99 -49.75 7.77
CA ASN A 150 -3.08 -50.27 8.79
C ASN A 150 -3.51 -49.90 10.21
N SER A 151 -3.88 -48.64 10.42
CA SER A 151 -4.22 -48.13 11.76
C SER A 151 -5.71 -48.11 12.07
N HIS A 152 -6.57 -48.32 11.06
CA HIS A 152 -8.03 -48.19 11.16
C HIS A 152 -8.49 -46.80 11.62
N LYS A 153 -7.63 -45.79 11.51
CA LYS A 153 -8.01 -44.40 11.78
C LYS A 153 -8.80 -43.84 10.61
N GLN A 154 -9.82 -43.06 10.93
CA GLN A 154 -10.65 -42.39 9.94
C GLN A 154 -10.27 -40.92 9.85
N TYR A 155 -10.14 -40.42 8.64
CA TYR A 155 -9.82 -39.03 8.33
C TYR A 155 -10.95 -38.43 7.51
N ILE A 156 -11.30 -37.17 7.80
CA ILE A 156 -12.17 -36.35 6.97
C ILE A 156 -11.29 -35.44 6.14
N VAL A 157 -11.39 -35.56 4.82
CA VAL A 157 -10.61 -34.75 3.87
C VAL A 157 -11.42 -33.54 3.43
N SER A 158 -10.77 -32.39 3.30
CA SER A 158 -11.41 -31.18 2.79
C SER A 158 -11.83 -31.37 1.32
N PRO A 159 -13.07 -31.01 0.96
CA PRO A 159 -13.50 -31.04 -0.44
C PRO A 159 -12.83 -29.96 -1.30
N TYR A 160 -12.19 -28.96 -0.66
CA TYR A 160 -11.55 -27.82 -1.31
C TYR A 160 -10.04 -27.82 -1.05
N PRO A 161 -9.21 -27.36 -2.00
CA PRO A 161 -7.77 -27.22 -1.76
C PRO A 161 -7.51 -26.20 -0.66
N SER A 162 -6.52 -26.49 0.17
CA SER A 162 -5.99 -25.58 1.18
C SER A 162 -5.32 -24.41 0.47
N GLN A 163 -5.75 -23.18 0.75
CA GLN A 163 -5.21 -21.95 0.16
C GLN A 163 -4.42 -21.13 1.19
N CYS A 164 -3.57 -21.81 1.97
CA CYS A 164 -2.78 -21.16 3.00
C CYS A 164 -1.54 -20.50 2.42
N VAL A 165 -1.28 -19.28 2.87
CA VAL A 165 -0.09 -18.52 2.50
C VAL A 165 1.16 -19.17 3.06
N GLN A 166 2.22 -19.31 2.25
CA GLN A 166 3.48 -19.92 2.64
C GLN A 166 4.41 -18.91 3.35
N PRO A 167 4.62 -19.00 4.67
CA PRO A 167 5.54 -18.14 5.40
C PRO A 167 7.00 -18.57 5.20
N VAL A 168 7.91 -17.61 5.37
CA VAL A 168 9.36 -17.85 5.26
C VAL A 168 10.07 -17.48 6.56
N ALA A 169 11.11 -18.25 6.90
CA ALA A 169 11.98 -17.94 8.02
C ALA A 169 13.06 -16.93 7.62
N ASP A 170 13.43 -16.06 8.55
CA ASP A 170 14.52 -15.09 8.34
C ASP A 170 15.85 -15.82 8.12
N ALA A 171 16.32 -15.80 6.87
CA ALA A 171 17.57 -16.45 6.48
C ALA A 171 18.81 -15.89 7.20
N VAL A 172 18.81 -14.61 7.59
CA VAL A 172 19.94 -13.99 8.30
C VAL A 172 20.03 -14.54 9.72
N ARG A 173 18.89 -14.69 10.38
CA ARG A 173 18.81 -15.15 11.77
C ARG A 173 18.88 -16.68 11.89
N TRP A 174 18.22 -17.41 10.99
CA TRP A 174 18.02 -18.86 11.09
C TRP A 174 18.87 -19.65 10.08
N GLY A 175 19.49 -18.97 9.11
CA GLY A 175 20.30 -19.60 8.07
C GLY A 175 19.43 -20.37 7.08
N ASN A 176 20.04 -21.29 6.34
CA ASN A 176 19.30 -22.17 5.45
C ASN A 176 18.59 -23.26 6.26
N ILE A 177 17.25 -23.23 6.27
CA ILE A 177 16.42 -24.19 7.01
C ILE A 177 15.94 -25.36 6.15
N TYR A 178 16.29 -25.42 4.85
CA TYR A 178 15.88 -26.46 3.90
C TYR A 178 16.14 -27.88 4.41
N ALA A 179 17.27 -28.09 5.10
CA ALA A 179 17.62 -29.39 5.65
C ALA A 179 16.55 -29.95 6.61
N LYS A 180 15.78 -29.08 7.26
CA LYS A 180 14.69 -29.42 8.19
C LYS A 180 13.33 -29.32 7.53
N SER A 181 13.01 -28.18 6.92
CA SER A 181 11.69 -27.95 6.30
C SER A 181 11.45 -28.86 5.09
N LYS A 182 12.52 -29.26 4.39
CA LYS A 182 12.48 -29.88 3.05
C LYS A 182 11.80 -29.03 1.99
N LEU A 183 11.54 -27.76 2.29
CA LEU A 183 10.95 -26.78 1.40
C LEU A 183 12.01 -25.77 0.99
N SER A 184 12.04 -25.40 -0.29
CA SER A 184 12.95 -24.37 -0.82
C SER A 184 12.67 -23.00 -0.20
N ASP A 185 13.62 -22.08 -0.38
CA ASP A 185 13.45 -20.65 -0.10
C ASP A 185 13.11 -20.34 1.37
N ASN A 186 13.65 -21.16 2.28
CA ASN A 186 13.40 -21.05 3.71
C ASN A 186 11.90 -21.06 4.08
N ARG A 187 11.08 -21.72 3.27
CA ARG A 187 9.66 -21.92 3.60
C ARG A 187 9.52 -22.75 4.87
N ILE A 188 8.56 -22.34 5.69
CA ILE A 188 8.24 -22.99 6.95
C ILE A 188 7.11 -24.00 6.70
N PRO A 189 7.25 -25.26 7.12
CA PRO A 189 6.22 -26.27 6.93
C PRO A 189 4.95 -25.93 7.71
N LEU A 190 3.82 -25.97 7.01
CA LEU A 190 2.49 -25.76 7.58
C LEU A 190 1.80 -27.09 7.78
N VAL A 191 1.19 -27.26 8.95
CA VAL A 191 0.19 -28.27 9.21
C VAL A 191 -1.16 -27.67 8.83
N MET A 192 -1.84 -28.34 7.90
CA MET A 192 -3.15 -27.94 7.43
C MET A 192 -4.20 -28.83 8.10
N THR A 193 -5.10 -28.22 8.86
CA THR A 193 -6.19 -28.91 9.55
C THR A 193 -7.53 -28.48 8.98
N TYR A 194 -8.43 -29.43 8.78
CA TYR A 194 -9.78 -29.13 8.27
C TYR A 194 -10.76 -28.92 9.43
N ASP A 195 -11.27 -27.70 9.57
CA ASP A 195 -12.35 -27.43 10.50
C ASP A 195 -13.69 -27.78 9.86
N VAL A 196 -14.29 -28.89 10.31
CA VAL A 196 -15.58 -29.39 9.83
C VAL A 196 -16.77 -28.52 10.25
N THR A 197 -16.66 -27.77 11.35
CA THR A 197 -17.74 -26.90 11.86
C THR A 197 -17.91 -25.70 10.94
N TRP A 198 -16.79 -25.10 10.55
CA TRP A 198 -16.77 -23.92 9.67
C TRP A 198 -16.49 -24.26 8.21
N LYS A 199 -16.30 -25.55 7.88
CA LYS A 199 -15.96 -26.09 6.56
C LYS A 199 -14.79 -25.36 5.91
N ARG A 200 -13.75 -25.03 6.68
CA ARG A 200 -12.59 -24.25 6.24
C ARG A 200 -11.27 -24.94 6.56
N THR A 201 -10.22 -24.58 5.83
CA THR A 201 -8.86 -24.97 6.20
C THR A 201 -8.30 -24.00 7.24
N GLU A 202 -7.67 -24.53 8.27
CA GLU A 202 -6.82 -23.80 9.20
C GLU A 202 -5.38 -24.25 9.01
N CYS A 203 -4.44 -23.33 9.21
CA CYS A 203 -3.02 -23.58 8.98
C CYS A 203 -2.19 -23.07 10.14
N GLU A 204 -1.33 -23.95 10.65
CA GLU A 204 -0.42 -23.62 11.74
C GLU A 204 0.96 -24.22 11.48
N VAL A 205 2.00 -23.58 12.00
CA VAL A 205 3.33 -24.19 12.05
C VAL A 205 3.47 -24.88 13.39
N LYS A 206 3.55 -26.22 13.38
CA LYS A 206 3.79 -26.99 14.61
C LYS A 206 5.27 -26.94 15.00
N PRO A 207 5.61 -26.48 16.23
CA PRO A 207 6.98 -26.53 16.76
C PRO A 207 7.64 -27.90 16.65
N GLU A 208 6.83 -28.95 16.77
CA GLU A 208 7.24 -30.36 16.73
C GLU A 208 7.89 -30.78 15.41
N LEU A 209 7.50 -30.14 14.30
CA LEU A 209 8.11 -30.39 12.98
C LEU A 209 9.60 -30.03 12.93
N PHE A 210 10.07 -29.22 13.89
CA PHE A 210 11.48 -28.85 14.02
C PHE A 210 12.24 -29.71 15.04
N LEU A 211 11.54 -30.59 15.78
CA LEU A 211 12.09 -31.41 16.87
C LEU A 211 12.62 -32.79 16.42
N ASP A 212 12.28 -33.25 15.21
CA ASP A 212 12.56 -34.62 14.73
C ASP A 212 13.95 -34.83 14.09
N GLY A 213 14.85 -33.83 14.12
CA GLY A 213 16.20 -34.01 13.56
C GLY A 213 17.29 -33.96 14.61
N GLU A 214 17.68 -35.12 15.15
CA GLU A 214 18.76 -35.40 16.11
C GLU A 214 18.78 -34.50 17.39
N PRO A 215 19.19 -35.03 18.57
CA PRO A 215 18.97 -34.36 19.85
C PRO A 215 19.74 -33.05 20.06
N ASP A 216 20.74 -32.77 19.23
CA ASP A 216 21.71 -31.72 19.45
C ASP A 216 21.61 -30.66 18.34
N GLY A 217 20.71 -29.68 18.54
CA GLY A 217 20.80 -28.41 17.81
C GLY A 217 22.08 -27.70 18.26
N GLU A 218 23.11 -27.68 17.41
CA GLU A 218 24.43 -27.15 17.75
C GLU A 218 24.84 -25.99 16.88
N THR A 219 25.38 -24.94 17.51
CA THR A 219 25.77 -23.70 16.88
C THR A 219 27.10 -23.81 16.16
N TRP A 220 27.19 -23.26 14.96
CA TRP A 220 28.40 -23.28 14.16
C TRP A 220 28.53 -22.04 13.30
N ASN A 221 29.56 -21.22 13.56
CA ASN A 221 30.18 -20.24 12.66
C ASN A 221 29.33 -19.82 11.43
N GLU A 222 28.15 -19.23 11.61
CA GLU A 222 27.55 -18.76 12.88
C GLU A 222 26.06 -19.12 12.99
N ILE A 223 25.61 -20.15 12.28
CA ILE A 223 24.20 -20.50 12.18
C ILE A 223 24.01 -22.02 12.18
N THR A 224 23.48 -22.56 13.28
CA THR A 224 22.72 -23.81 13.36
C THR A 224 22.07 -23.86 14.75
N TYR A 225 20.84 -24.33 14.78
CA TYR A 225 19.95 -24.00 15.87
C TYR A 225 18.81 -25.03 16.05
N TYR A 226 18.36 -25.05 17.32
CA TYR A 226 17.05 -25.33 17.90
C TYR A 226 16.68 -26.71 18.44
N LYS A 227 16.23 -26.66 19.70
CA LYS A 227 15.22 -27.53 20.30
C LYS A 227 14.31 -26.60 21.11
N ASP A 228 13.04 -26.48 20.71
CA ASP A 228 11.97 -25.58 21.21
C ASP A 228 11.85 -24.20 20.51
N ILE A 229 11.40 -24.19 19.24
CA ILE A 229 11.08 -22.97 18.46
C ILE A 229 9.58 -22.74 18.39
N TYR A 230 9.12 -21.52 18.66
CA TYR A 230 7.74 -21.12 18.38
C TYR A 230 7.64 -20.39 17.05
N TRP A 231 6.45 -20.45 16.43
CA TRP A 231 6.11 -19.69 15.23
C TRP A 231 6.61 -18.24 15.29
N ALA A 232 6.30 -17.52 16.37
CA ALA A 232 6.68 -16.12 16.59
C ALA A 232 8.20 -15.85 16.60
N ASP A 233 9.03 -16.87 16.82
CA ASP A 233 10.48 -16.74 16.72
C ASP A 233 10.97 -16.92 15.27
N LEU A 234 10.32 -17.79 14.50
CA LEU A 234 10.66 -18.11 13.10
C LEU A 234 10.21 -17.03 12.13
N VAL A 235 9.00 -16.51 12.33
CA VAL A 235 8.44 -15.51 11.43
C VAL A 235 9.00 -14.13 11.72
N GLN A 236 9.21 -13.39 10.64
CA GLN A 236 9.63 -12.01 10.69
C GLN A 236 8.45 -11.12 10.35
N GLU A 237 8.10 -10.21 11.28
CA GLU A 237 7.09 -9.18 11.03
C GLU A 237 7.60 -8.14 10.03
N VAL A 238 6.69 -7.64 9.20
CA VAL A 238 6.91 -6.54 8.27
C VAL A 238 6.75 -5.22 9.01
N GLU A 239 7.86 -4.56 9.30
CA GLU A 239 7.86 -3.25 9.95
C GLU A 239 7.53 -2.12 8.96
N PHE A 240 6.42 -1.40 9.20
CA PHE A 240 6.03 -0.25 8.37
C PHE A 240 6.62 1.09 8.81
N GLY A 241 6.98 1.26 10.09
CA GLY A 241 7.50 2.53 10.60
C GLY A 241 6.60 3.74 10.22
N ARG A 242 7.14 4.71 9.49
CA ARG A 242 6.42 5.89 8.98
C ARG A 242 5.33 5.57 7.94
N LEU A 243 5.45 4.44 7.23
CA LEU A 243 4.47 3.98 6.25
C LEU A 243 3.18 3.45 6.90
N ASN A 244 3.12 3.34 8.24
CA ASN A 244 1.83 3.15 8.92
C ASN A 244 0.82 4.25 8.59
N LEU A 245 1.28 5.39 8.07
CA LEU A 245 0.43 6.40 7.45
C LEU A 245 -0.49 5.85 6.35
N ALA A 246 -0.12 4.76 5.66
CA ALA A 246 -0.97 4.12 4.66
C ALA A 246 -2.35 3.72 5.20
N ARG A 247 -2.49 3.55 6.52
CA ARG A 247 -3.75 3.24 7.20
C ARG A 247 -4.57 4.49 7.55
N ALA A 248 -4.08 5.68 7.22
CA ALA A 248 -4.82 6.91 7.44
C ALA A 248 -6.04 6.98 6.50
N PRO A 249 -7.11 7.68 6.90
CA PRO A 249 -8.23 7.94 6.01
C PRO A 249 -7.77 8.59 4.71
N LYS A 250 -8.39 8.22 3.58
CA LYS A 250 -8.05 8.75 2.23
C LYS A 250 -7.97 10.28 2.20
N ALA A 251 -8.87 10.97 2.90
CA ALA A 251 -8.87 12.43 3.04
C ALA A 251 -7.53 13.03 3.54
N VAL A 252 -6.79 12.30 4.39
CA VAL A 252 -5.47 12.75 4.88
C VAL A 252 -4.41 12.69 3.78
N LEU A 253 -4.44 11.63 2.97
CA LEU A 253 -3.53 11.48 1.83
C LEU A 253 -3.89 12.46 0.72
N ASP A 254 -5.17 12.63 0.40
CA ASP A 254 -5.64 13.61 -0.58
C ASP A 254 -5.23 15.04 -0.19
N ALA A 255 -5.32 15.40 1.10
CA ALA A 255 -4.90 16.72 1.57
C ALA A 255 -3.38 16.92 1.48
N SER A 256 -2.62 15.85 1.75
CA SER A 256 -1.15 15.88 1.64
C SER A 256 -0.71 15.94 0.18
N PHE A 257 -1.44 15.27 -0.72
CA PHE A 257 -1.25 15.40 -2.16
C PHE A 257 -1.47 16.84 -2.62
N ASP A 258 -2.57 17.46 -2.20
CA ASP A 258 -2.89 18.84 -2.54
C ASP A 258 -1.81 19.82 -2.06
N GLU A 259 -1.19 19.59 -0.89
CA GLU A 259 -0.06 20.37 -0.39
C GLU A 259 1.19 20.24 -1.28
N ALA A 260 1.50 19.01 -1.70
CA ALA A 260 2.59 18.74 -2.63
C ALA A 260 2.38 19.45 -3.98
N ILE A 261 1.18 19.35 -4.56
CA ILE A 261 0.84 19.98 -5.83
C ILE A 261 0.92 21.51 -5.74
N ARG A 262 0.46 22.13 -4.65
CA ARG A 262 0.62 23.59 -4.46
C ARG A 262 2.09 23.99 -4.42
N SER A 263 2.93 23.22 -3.74
CA SER A 263 4.37 23.49 -3.65
C SER A 263 5.05 23.39 -5.02
N LEU A 264 4.70 22.37 -5.83
CA LEU A 264 5.22 22.21 -7.19
C LEU A 264 4.74 23.35 -8.11
N ASN A 265 3.46 23.69 -8.06
CA ASN A 265 2.89 24.78 -8.86
C ASN A 265 3.45 26.16 -8.47
N ALA A 266 3.89 26.35 -7.23
CA ALA A 266 4.53 27.59 -6.76
C ALA A 266 6.04 27.67 -7.05
N ALA A 267 6.72 26.57 -7.35
CA ALA A 267 8.17 26.52 -7.50
C ALA A 267 8.70 27.24 -8.76
N ASP A 268 9.81 27.96 -8.69
CA ASP A 268 10.42 28.59 -9.87
C ASP A 268 11.15 27.57 -10.77
N ASP A 269 11.67 26.49 -10.16
CA ASP A 269 12.35 25.38 -10.82
C ASP A 269 12.11 24.09 -10.05
N ILE A 270 11.97 22.97 -10.76
CA ILE A 270 11.77 21.63 -10.19
C ILE A 270 12.84 20.69 -10.74
N LYS A 271 13.55 20.03 -9.83
CA LYS A 271 14.57 19.01 -10.15
C LYS A 271 14.39 17.79 -9.27
N ILE A 272 15.16 16.74 -9.53
CA ILE A 272 15.25 15.59 -8.62
C ILE A 272 16.58 15.63 -7.86
N ASP A 273 16.56 15.13 -6.63
CA ASP A 273 17.76 15.00 -5.81
C ASP A 273 18.53 13.69 -6.09
N ALA A 274 19.62 13.46 -5.34
CA ALA A 274 20.42 12.24 -5.44
C ALA A 274 19.65 10.94 -5.19
N SER A 275 18.53 11.01 -4.47
CA SER A 275 17.61 9.89 -4.18
C SER A 275 16.32 9.92 -5.00
N GLY A 276 16.22 10.80 -6.00
CA GLY A 276 15.04 10.94 -6.86
C GLY A 276 13.86 11.71 -6.25
N ARG A 277 14.00 12.33 -5.07
CA ARG A 277 12.95 13.19 -4.49
C ARG A 277 12.82 14.48 -5.27
N LEU A 278 11.59 14.98 -5.42
CA LEU A 278 11.36 16.27 -6.04
C LEU A 278 11.91 17.41 -5.17
N MET A 279 12.77 18.23 -5.75
CA MET A 279 13.33 19.45 -5.20
C MET A 279 12.66 20.65 -5.83
N VAL A 280 12.04 21.46 -4.99
CA VAL A 280 11.45 22.75 -5.37
C VAL A 280 12.44 23.86 -5.08
N THR A 281 12.64 24.73 -6.06
CA THR A 281 13.38 25.97 -5.91
C THR A 281 12.38 27.10 -5.77
N THR A 282 12.48 27.90 -4.71
CA THR A 282 11.60 29.04 -4.47
C THR A 282 12.43 30.27 -4.13
N GLU A 283 12.10 31.40 -4.74
CA GLU A 283 12.66 32.69 -4.37
C GLU A 283 11.96 33.27 -3.13
N ILE A 284 12.75 33.65 -2.11
CA ILE A 284 12.26 34.32 -0.92
C ILE A 284 12.43 35.82 -1.10
N TYR A 285 11.34 36.55 -0.87
CA TYR A 285 11.28 38.00 -0.92
C TYR A 285 11.09 38.57 0.49
N ASP A 286 11.67 39.74 0.76
CA ASP A 286 11.42 40.49 1.97
C ASP A 286 10.02 41.12 1.88
N GLU A 287 9.11 40.69 2.74
CA GLU A 287 7.72 41.14 2.76
C GLU A 287 7.56 42.62 3.20
N PHE A 288 8.60 43.24 3.75
CA PHE A 288 8.57 44.63 4.25
C PHE A 288 9.46 45.59 3.47
N LEU A 289 10.44 45.09 2.73
CA LEU A 289 11.34 45.91 1.93
C LEU A 289 10.98 45.81 0.46
N THR A 290 10.67 46.96 -0.15
CA THR A 290 10.48 47.07 -1.59
C THR A 290 11.64 47.80 -2.24
N ASP A 291 11.88 47.50 -3.51
CA ASP A 291 12.86 48.20 -4.33
C ASP A 291 12.38 49.61 -4.74
N GLY A 292 13.17 50.29 -5.56
CA GLY A 292 12.81 51.64 -6.05
C GLY A 292 11.58 51.68 -6.98
N ALA A 293 11.10 50.52 -7.46
CA ALA A 293 9.91 50.36 -8.28
C ALA A 293 8.66 49.96 -7.46
N GLY A 294 8.85 49.57 -6.20
CA GLY A 294 7.77 49.13 -5.30
C GLY A 294 7.55 47.62 -5.30
N ASP A 295 8.42 46.85 -5.95
CA ASP A 295 8.39 45.39 -5.96
C ASP A 295 9.10 44.84 -4.72
N ALA A 296 8.65 43.70 -4.21
CA ALA A 296 9.27 43.07 -3.04
C ALA A 296 10.75 42.75 -3.33
N LEU A 297 11.62 42.99 -2.34
CA LEU A 297 13.05 42.81 -2.51
C LEU A 297 13.41 41.33 -2.43
N TRP A 298 13.99 40.77 -3.48
CA TRP A 298 14.56 39.42 -3.47
C TRP A 298 15.66 39.30 -2.40
N LEU A 299 15.58 38.28 -1.55
CA LEU A 299 16.55 38.00 -0.49
C LEU A 299 17.51 36.88 -0.90
N GLU A 300 16.95 35.70 -1.13
CA GLU A 300 17.71 34.50 -1.47
C GLU A 300 16.83 33.49 -2.21
N THR A 301 17.50 32.56 -2.88
CA THR A 301 16.87 31.39 -3.48
C THR A 301 17.05 30.20 -2.54
N VAL A 302 15.94 29.56 -2.16
CA VAL A 302 15.95 28.37 -1.32
C VAL A 302 15.59 27.16 -2.16
N VAL A 303 16.38 26.10 -2.04
CA VAL A 303 16.10 24.82 -2.68
C VAL A 303 15.79 23.80 -1.60
N LYS A 304 14.60 23.20 -1.66
CA LYS A 304 14.12 22.26 -0.66
C LYS A 304 13.52 21.03 -1.31
N ALA A 305 13.84 19.86 -0.78
CA ALA A 305 13.17 18.62 -1.17
C ALA A 305 11.78 18.53 -0.53
N ILE A 306 10.82 17.95 -1.24
CA ILE A 306 9.58 17.46 -0.65
C ILE A 306 9.97 16.29 0.29
N ASP A 307 10.18 16.59 1.57
CA ASP A 307 10.66 15.63 2.60
C ASP A 307 9.55 15.19 3.57
N SER A 308 8.29 15.57 3.32
CA SER A 308 7.17 15.08 4.11
C SER A 308 6.88 13.62 3.74
N PRO A 309 6.83 12.70 4.72
CA PRO A 309 6.43 11.32 4.45
C PRO A 309 5.01 11.22 3.89
N LYS A 310 4.12 12.16 4.25
CA LYS A 310 2.73 12.15 3.80
C LYS A 310 2.57 12.58 2.36
N GLU A 311 3.28 13.64 1.98
CA GLU A 311 3.27 14.16 0.60
C GLU A 311 3.85 13.10 -0.35
N ASN A 312 4.99 12.51 0.00
CA ASN A 312 5.61 11.47 -0.81
C ASN A 312 4.74 10.22 -0.92
N LEU A 313 4.10 9.76 0.17
CA LEU A 313 3.20 8.62 0.09
C LEU A 313 1.99 8.92 -0.79
N ALA A 314 1.47 10.14 -0.74
CA ALA A 314 0.32 10.52 -1.56
C ALA A 314 0.69 10.68 -3.05
N LEU A 315 1.88 11.20 -3.36
CA LEU A 315 2.43 11.20 -4.72
C LEU A 315 2.62 9.77 -5.25
N TYR A 316 3.15 8.87 -4.42
CA TYR A 316 3.27 7.45 -4.75
C TYR A 316 1.92 6.82 -5.09
N VAL A 317 0.90 7.00 -4.23
CA VAL A 317 -0.44 6.47 -4.46
C VAL A 317 -1.01 6.97 -5.79
N LYS A 318 -1.00 8.30 -6.01
CA LYS A 318 -1.57 8.89 -7.22
C LYS A 318 -0.89 8.37 -8.48
N LEU A 319 0.45 8.31 -8.47
CA LEU A 319 1.21 7.82 -9.61
C LEU A 319 0.96 6.33 -9.87
N MET A 320 0.88 5.49 -8.83
CA MET A 320 0.60 4.07 -8.96
C MET A 320 -0.83 3.77 -9.44
N GLU A 321 -1.82 4.52 -8.96
CA GLU A 321 -3.24 4.32 -9.31
C GLU A 321 -3.58 4.85 -10.71
N ASP A 322 -3.11 6.05 -11.04
CA ASP A 322 -3.54 6.79 -12.23
C ASP A 322 -2.47 6.89 -13.32
N GLY A 323 -1.21 6.51 -13.04
CA GLY A 323 -0.08 6.69 -13.96
C GLY A 323 0.33 8.14 -14.17
N HIS A 324 -0.23 9.10 -13.44
CA HIS A 324 0.11 10.52 -13.57
C HIS A 324 -0.24 11.31 -12.30
N LEU A 325 0.28 12.52 -12.16
CA LEU A 325 0.02 13.42 -11.02
C LEU A 325 -1.10 14.45 -11.28
N ILE A 326 -1.84 14.33 -12.38
CA ILE A 326 -2.96 15.23 -12.70
C ILE A 326 -4.16 14.88 -11.82
N THR A 327 -4.74 15.88 -11.13
CA THR A 327 -6.03 15.74 -10.47
C THR A 327 -7.15 15.84 -11.52
N PRO A 328 -7.94 14.78 -11.76
CA PRO A 328 -9.06 14.83 -12.69
C PRO A 328 -10.08 15.88 -12.29
N ALA A 329 -10.74 16.50 -13.28
CA ALA A 329 -11.72 17.54 -13.03
C ALA A 329 -12.77 17.08 -12.04
N GLU A 330 -13.31 15.86 -12.15
CA GLU A 330 -14.35 15.32 -11.26
C GLU A 330 -13.91 15.11 -9.81
N GLU A 331 -12.61 14.97 -9.55
CA GLU A 331 -12.05 14.75 -8.20
C GLU A 331 -11.67 16.05 -7.47
N ARG A 332 -11.86 17.20 -8.11
CA ARG A 332 -11.49 18.52 -7.56
C ARG A 332 -12.49 19.10 -6.57
N VAL A 333 -13.49 18.32 -6.15
CA VAL A 333 -14.39 18.68 -5.04
C VAL A 333 -13.59 18.85 -3.74
N PRO A 334 -14.00 19.76 -2.84
CA PRO A 334 -13.41 19.87 -1.50
C PRO A 334 -13.35 18.52 -0.78
N ILE A 335 -12.24 18.30 -0.06
CA ILE A 335 -12.02 17.05 0.67
C ILE A 335 -13.00 16.98 1.85
N ASP A 336 -13.85 15.95 1.86
CA ASP A 336 -14.72 15.66 2.98
C ASP A 336 -14.00 14.82 4.04
N PHE A 337 -13.69 15.44 5.18
CA PHE A 337 -13.10 14.76 6.34
C PHE A 337 -14.14 14.02 7.20
N SER A 338 -15.44 14.16 6.92
CA SER A 338 -16.52 13.68 7.79
C SER A 338 -16.85 12.19 7.60
N LEU A 339 -16.65 11.65 6.41
CA LEU A 339 -17.23 10.36 6.04
C LEU A 339 -16.63 9.14 6.77
N ASN A 340 -15.39 9.21 7.28
CA ASN A 340 -14.74 8.08 7.99
C ASN A 340 -13.88 8.48 9.22
N GLY A 341 -14.03 9.68 9.78
CA GLY A 341 -13.23 10.06 10.95
C GLY A 341 -13.33 11.51 11.44
N GLY A 342 -14.41 12.22 11.14
CA GLY A 342 -14.59 13.62 11.50
C GLY A 342 -16.07 13.99 11.64
N ILE A 343 -16.31 15.06 12.38
CA ILE A 343 -17.61 15.64 12.76
C ILE A 343 -18.63 15.63 11.59
N PRO A 344 -19.92 15.32 11.82
CA PRO A 344 -20.93 15.27 10.76
C PRO A 344 -21.14 16.63 10.08
N ILE A 345 -21.54 16.60 8.81
CA ILE A 345 -21.56 17.74 7.86
C ILE A 345 -22.39 18.93 8.37
N ASP A 346 -23.44 18.67 9.16
CA ASP A 346 -24.31 19.67 9.78
C ASP A 346 -23.62 20.46 10.90
N GLN A 347 -22.60 19.87 11.54
CA GLN A 347 -21.75 20.54 12.53
C GLN A 347 -20.52 21.22 11.89
N LEU A 348 -20.06 20.77 10.72
CA LEU A 348 -19.01 21.43 9.92
C LEU A 348 -19.48 22.74 9.30
N VAL A 349 -20.71 22.77 8.76
CA VAL A 349 -21.34 24.00 8.21
C VAL A 349 -21.60 25.06 9.29
N ALA A 350 -21.62 24.67 10.57
CA ALA A 350 -21.75 25.58 11.71
C ALA A 350 -20.41 26.16 12.19
N LEU A 351 -19.27 25.67 11.67
CA LEU A 351 -17.96 26.27 11.92
C LEU A 351 -17.74 27.38 10.91
N GLU A 352 -17.44 28.58 11.41
CA GLU A 352 -17.09 29.77 10.61
C GLU A 352 -15.75 29.59 9.84
N ASP A 353 -15.02 28.50 10.11
CA ASP A 353 -13.73 28.08 9.54
C ASP A 353 -13.81 26.58 9.14
N GLY A 354 -14.78 26.25 8.27
CA GLY A 354 -14.94 24.91 7.69
C GLY A 354 -13.84 24.58 6.66
N PRO A 355 -13.74 23.31 6.20
CA PRO A 355 -12.79 22.93 5.15
C PRO A 355 -12.97 23.81 3.91
N SER A 356 -11.86 24.09 3.21
CA SER A 356 -11.84 25.03 2.09
C SER A 356 -12.86 24.67 1.00
N ASP A 357 -13.79 25.57 0.69
CA ASP A 357 -14.76 25.44 -0.41
C ASP A 357 -14.12 25.69 -1.80
N ALA A 358 -12.80 25.87 -1.87
CA ALA A 358 -12.06 26.06 -3.11
C ALA A 358 -11.84 24.72 -3.83
N PRO A 359 -11.75 24.71 -5.18
CA PRO A 359 -11.39 23.50 -5.91
C PRO A 359 -10.03 22.98 -5.49
N ARG A 360 -9.88 21.66 -5.40
CA ARG A 360 -8.56 21.05 -5.18
C ARG A 360 -7.59 21.44 -6.31
N PRO A 361 -6.30 21.62 -6.01
CA PRO A 361 -5.30 21.97 -7.02
C PRO A 361 -5.12 20.82 -8.01
N THR A 362 -4.76 21.17 -9.24
CA THR A 362 -4.25 20.23 -10.25
C THR A 362 -2.86 20.69 -10.68
N ILE A 363 -1.99 19.76 -11.05
CA ILE A 363 -0.60 20.06 -11.39
C ILE A 363 -0.51 20.84 -12.70
N ASP A 364 0.40 21.81 -12.78
CA ASP A 364 0.64 22.58 -14.01
C ASP A 364 1.40 21.73 -15.04
N ILE A 365 0.66 21.21 -16.02
CA ILE A 365 1.16 20.31 -17.06
C ILE A 365 2.26 20.97 -17.90
N VAL A 366 2.06 22.24 -18.28
CA VAL A 366 3.01 22.96 -19.13
C VAL A 366 4.32 23.13 -18.39
N LYS A 367 4.24 23.52 -17.12
CA LYS A 367 5.39 23.71 -16.26
C LYS A 367 6.17 22.41 -16.02
N MET A 368 5.48 21.31 -15.74
CA MET A 368 6.13 19.99 -15.56
C MET A 368 6.85 19.53 -16.83
N LYS A 369 6.26 19.74 -18.01
CA LYS A 369 6.91 19.46 -19.30
C LYS A 369 8.15 20.34 -19.52
N LEU A 370 8.10 21.62 -19.14
CA LEU A 370 9.23 22.55 -19.26
C LEU A 370 10.43 22.15 -18.39
N PHE A 371 10.20 21.47 -17.27
CA PHE A 371 11.24 20.98 -16.37
C PHE A 371 11.71 19.56 -16.67
N GLY A 372 11.25 18.96 -17.77
CA GLY A 372 11.63 17.58 -18.15
C GLY A 372 10.96 16.49 -17.32
N LEU A 373 9.91 16.82 -16.57
CA LEU A 373 9.08 15.88 -15.81
C LEU A 373 7.73 15.65 -16.50
N GLY A 374 7.74 15.70 -17.83
CA GLY A 374 6.53 15.57 -18.66
C GLY A 374 5.86 14.19 -18.55
N HIS A 375 6.62 13.14 -18.26
CA HIS A 375 6.11 11.78 -18.02
C HIS A 375 5.19 11.72 -16.81
N LEU A 376 5.38 12.55 -15.77
CA LEU A 376 4.47 12.60 -14.62
C LEU A 376 3.09 13.20 -14.93
N VAL A 377 2.90 13.76 -16.14
CA VAL A 377 1.70 14.49 -16.56
C VAL A 377 1.25 14.08 -17.96
N ASP A 378 1.55 12.87 -18.39
CA ASP A 378 1.31 12.35 -19.73
C ASP A 378 0.02 11.53 -19.83
N ALA A 379 -1.02 11.91 -19.08
CA ALA A 379 -2.31 11.25 -19.09
C ALA A 379 -2.88 11.07 -20.51
N GLY A 380 -3.15 9.83 -20.91
CA GLY A 380 -3.63 9.50 -22.26
C GLY A 380 -2.54 9.44 -23.33
N ILE A 381 -1.27 9.46 -22.93
CA ILE A 381 -0.16 9.09 -23.80
C ILE A 381 0.07 7.58 -23.68
N ILE A 382 0.08 6.89 -24.81
CA ILE A 382 0.39 5.46 -24.89
C ILE A 382 1.75 5.32 -25.57
N TYR A 383 2.71 4.75 -24.86
CA TYR A 383 4.00 4.33 -25.40
C TYR A 383 3.85 2.90 -25.94
N ASN A 384 3.91 2.74 -27.25
CA ASN A 384 3.79 1.43 -27.88
C ASN A 384 5.16 0.72 -27.90
N ASP A 385 5.15 -0.61 -27.90
CA ASP A 385 6.37 -1.45 -27.93
C ASP A 385 7.28 -1.19 -29.15
N ASP A 386 6.74 -0.59 -30.22
CA ASP A 386 7.48 -0.21 -31.42
C ASP A 386 8.17 1.16 -31.31
N GLY A 387 8.09 1.80 -30.14
CA GLY A 387 8.66 3.13 -29.86
C GLY A 387 7.81 4.28 -30.40
N THR A 388 6.60 4.03 -30.90
CA THR A 388 5.67 5.09 -31.30
C THR A 388 4.85 5.59 -30.10
N ILE A 389 4.52 6.88 -30.11
CA ILE A 389 3.73 7.53 -29.04
C ILE A 389 2.36 7.88 -29.62
N THR A 390 1.30 7.40 -28.98
CA THR A 390 -0.09 7.74 -29.35
C THR A 390 -0.68 8.66 -28.28
N ASP A 391 -1.09 9.87 -28.66
CA ASP A 391 -1.88 10.76 -27.82
C ASP A 391 -3.37 10.47 -28.04
N THR A 392 -4.08 10.03 -27.00
CA THR A 392 -5.51 9.75 -27.06
C THR A 392 -6.38 11.01 -26.95
N GLY A 393 -5.77 12.20 -26.80
CA GLY A 393 -6.47 13.47 -26.64
C GLY A 393 -7.16 13.62 -25.28
N THR A 394 -6.64 12.95 -24.25
CA THR A 394 -7.24 12.93 -22.91
C THR A 394 -7.02 14.25 -22.17
N ILE A 395 -5.90 14.93 -22.42
CA ILE A 395 -5.66 16.28 -21.91
C ILE A 395 -6.49 17.27 -22.74
N VAL A 396 -7.42 17.93 -22.08
CA VAL A 396 -8.37 18.89 -22.65
C VAL A 396 -8.40 20.17 -21.84
N THR A 397 -8.90 21.24 -22.44
CA THR A 397 -9.31 22.44 -21.69
C THR A 397 -10.75 22.25 -21.22
N TYR A 398 -10.97 22.42 -19.92
CA TYR A 398 -12.30 22.36 -19.31
C TYR A 398 -12.52 23.57 -18.39
N SER A 399 -13.79 23.91 -18.16
CA SER A 399 -14.16 25.12 -17.41
C SER A 399 -14.99 24.75 -16.20
N ILE A 400 -14.50 25.13 -15.01
CA ILE A 400 -15.23 24.93 -13.76
C ILE A 400 -16.01 26.21 -13.43
N ARG A 401 -17.27 26.04 -13.01
CA ARG A 401 -18.08 27.14 -12.48
C ARG A 401 -17.71 27.47 -11.03
N MET A 402 -17.41 28.74 -10.76
CA MET A 402 -17.06 29.26 -9.45
C MET A 402 -18.03 30.37 -9.03
N LYS A 403 -18.21 30.54 -7.73
CA LYS A 403 -18.95 31.67 -7.14
C LYS A 403 -18.00 32.86 -6.92
N ALA A 404 -18.56 34.07 -6.82
CA ALA A 404 -17.80 35.31 -6.65
C ALA A 404 -16.88 35.35 -5.41
N ASP A 405 -17.17 34.54 -4.38
CA ASP A 405 -16.34 34.40 -3.19
C ASP A 405 -15.12 33.46 -3.38
N GLY A 406 -14.97 32.85 -4.56
CA GLY A 406 -13.92 31.88 -4.85
C GLY A 406 -14.25 30.44 -4.47
N SER A 407 -15.46 30.18 -3.95
CA SER A 407 -15.95 28.82 -3.71
C SER A 407 -16.43 28.14 -4.98
N LEU A 408 -16.42 26.81 -4.96
CA LEU A 408 -16.94 26.01 -6.06
C LEU A 408 -18.47 26.04 -6.12
N TYR A 409 -19.02 26.06 -7.34
CA TYR A 409 -20.45 25.85 -7.55
C TYR A 409 -20.73 24.34 -7.62
N LEU A 410 -21.48 23.83 -6.64
CA LEU A 410 -21.98 22.45 -6.62
C LEU A 410 -23.44 22.43 -7.05
N ASP A 411 -23.82 21.43 -7.86
CA ASP A 411 -25.20 21.21 -8.24
C ASP A 411 -26.04 20.65 -7.08
N GLY A 412 -27.33 20.39 -7.33
CA GLY A 412 -28.24 19.86 -6.30
C GLY A 412 -27.90 18.45 -5.79
N ASP A 413 -27.02 17.74 -6.49
CA ASP A 413 -26.53 16.40 -6.16
C ASP A 413 -25.11 16.43 -5.57
N GLY A 414 -24.51 17.62 -5.42
CA GLY A 414 -23.17 17.81 -4.87
C GLY A 414 -22.04 17.60 -5.87
N ASN A 415 -22.34 17.51 -7.17
CA ASN A 415 -21.32 17.41 -8.23
C ASN A 415 -20.88 18.78 -8.71
N MET A 416 -19.67 18.83 -9.28
CA MET A 416 -19.14 20.07 -9.86
C MET A 416 -19.67 20.29 -11.27
N ASP A 417 -19.98 21.54 -11.59
CA ASP A 417 -20.29 21.90 -12.97
C ASP A 417 -19.00 22.19 -13.77
N ILE A 418 -18.60 21.21 -14.57
CA ILE A 418 -17.45 21.25 -15.49
C ILE A 418 -17.83 21.69 -16.92
N THR A 419 -19.09 22.09 -17.15
CA THR A 419 -19.62 22.52 -18.45
C THR A 419 -19.87 24.04 -18.51
N CYS A 420 -19.15 24.79 -17.67
CA CYS A 420 -19.38 26.21 -17.45
C CYS A 420 -19.33 27.00 -18.77
N THR A 421 -20.47 27.57 -19.15
CA THR A 421 -20.62 28.40 -20.35
C THR A 421 -21.05 29.80 -19.94
N GLU A 422 -20.36 30.85 -20.41
CA GLU A 422 -20.62 32.24 -19.98
C GLU A 422 -22.07 32.70 -20.17
N GLY A 423 -22.82 32.10 -21.11
CA GLY A 423 -24.23 32.41 -21.38
C GLY A 423 -25.24 31.88 -20.33
N GLU A 424 -24.81 31.04 -19.40
CA GLU A 424 -25.65 30.40 -18.38
C GLU A 424 -25.36 30.87 -16.95
N LEU A 425 -24.43 31.83 -16.81
CA LEU A 425 -24.04 32.39 -15.51
C LEU A 425 -25.15 33.28 -14.94
N VAL A 426 -25.40 33.16 -13.64
CA VAL A 426 -26.18 34.14 -12.87
C VAL A 426 -25.24 35.17 -12.22
N ASP A 427 -25.77 36.31 -11.79
CA ASP A 427 -24.99 37.31 -11.03
C ASP A 427 -24.24 36.62 -9.87
N ASP A 428 -22.97 36.97 -9.68
CA ASP A 428 -22.02 36.40 -8.71
C ASP A 428 -21.43 35.01 -9.07
N GLN A 429 -21.36 34.65 -10.36
CA GLN A 429 -20.63 33.46 -10.84
C GLN A 429 -19.65 33.79 -11.97
N TYR A 430 -18.59 33.00 -12.09
CA TYR A 430 -17.64 33.07 -13.20
C TYR A 430 -17.09 31.69 -13.55
N CYS A 431 -16.58 31.53 -14.78
CA CYS A 431 -15.91 30.31 -15.21
C CYS A 431 -14.39 30.47 -15.07
N VAL A 432 -13.71 29.42 -14.62
CA VAL A 432 -12.24 29.33 -14.67
C VAL A 432 -11.85 28.16 -15.55
N GLU A 433 -11.00 28.44 -16.54
CA GLU A 433 -10.45 27.43 -17.45
C GLU A 433 -9.24 26.74 -16.83
N TYR A 434 -9.16 25.43 -17.03
CA TYR A 434 -8.05 24.58 -16.64
C TYR A 434 -7.66 23.68 -17.80
N GLU A 435 -6.38 23.35 -17.89
CA GLU A 435 -5.87 22.30 -18.77
C GLU A 435 -5.61 21.03 -17.95
N GLY A 436 -6.17 19.89 -18.38
CA GLY A 436 -6.00 18.62 -17.69
C GLY A 436 -6.98 17.55 -18.17
N ILE A 437 -7.29 16.59 -17.31
CA ILE A 437 -8.22 15.50 -17.63
C ILE A 437 -9.54 15.69 -16.89
N VAL A 438 -10.65 15.22 -17.49
CA VAL A 438 -11.98 15.29 -16.84
C VAL A 438 -12.19 14.12 -15.89
N THR A 439 -11.97 12.91 -16.40
CA THR A 439 -12.14 11.64 -15.68
C THR A 439 -10.84 10.84 -15.79
N ALA A 440 -10.41 10.20 -14.70
CA ALA A 440 -9.28 9.27 -14.73
C ALA A 440 -9.62 8.04 -15.57
N SER A 441 -8.63 7.49 -16.28
CA SER A 441 -8.82 6.24 -17.02
C SER A 441 -8.31 5.07 -16.20
N ASP A 442 -9.13 4.02 -16.06
CA ASP A 442 -8.71 2.76 -15.43
C ASP A 442 -7.52 2.07 -16.15
N SER A 443 -7.25 2.47 -17.41
CA SER A 443 -6.13 1.99 -18.21
C SER A 443 -4.82 2.72 -17.95
N ASN A 444 -4.86 3.92 -17.36
CA ASN A 444 -3.66 4.66 -17.02
C ASN A 444 -3.16 4.12 -15.69
N VAL A 445 -1.96 3.56 -15.68
CA VAL A 445 -1.30 2.99 -14.51
C VAL A 445 0.18 3.33 -14.60
N CYS A 446 0.87 3.37 -13.46
CA CYS A 446 2.32 3.62 -13.44
C CYS A 446 3.05 2.65 -14.38
N SER A 447 3.88 3.20 -15.26
CA SER A 447 4.63 2.41 -16.24
C SER A 447 5.91 3.10 -16.68
N GLY A 448 6.87 2.33 -17.22
CA GLY A 448 8.08 2.89 -17.84
C GLY A 448 8.85 3.85 -16.94
N ASP A 449 8.98 5.10 -17.40
CA ASP A 449 9.75 6.17 -16.75
C ASP A 449 9.15 6.67 -15.43
N ASP A 450 7.90 6.31 -15.12
CA ASP A 450 7.26 6.66 -13.84
C ASP A 450 7.81 5.82 -12.68
N PHE A 451 8.20 4.57 -12.95
CA PHE A 451 8.62 3.63 -11.90
C PHE A 451 9.80 4.15 -11.05
N PRO A 452 10.87 4.74 -11.65
CA PRO A 452 11.93 5.37 -10.88
C PRO A 452 11.44 6.41 -9.88
N LEU A 453 10.49 7.26 -10.25
CA LEU A 453 9.97 8.27 -9.33
C LEU A 453 8.98 7.70 -8.32
N ALA A 454 8.15 6.73 -8.71
CA ALA A 454 7.30 6.01 -7.78
C ALA A 454 8.13 5.33 -6.66
N ALA A 455 9.24 4.69 -7.01
CA ALA A 455 10.17 4.10 -6.04
C ALA A 455 10.78 5.17 -5.12
N SER A 456 11.22 6.29 -5.69
CA SER A 456 11.77 7.40 -4.91
C SER A 456 10.73 8.00 -3.94
N PHE A 457 9.47 8.17 -4.36
CA PHE A 457 8.39 8.62 -3.48
C PHE A 457 8.10 7.62 -2.36
N PHE A 458 8.05 6.32 -2.68
CA PHE A 458 7.88 5.28 -1.68
C PHE A 458 9.03 5.29 -0.66
N SER A 459 10.28 5.42 -1.13
CA SER A 459 11.47 5.49 -0.28
C SER A 459 11.48 6.72 0.64
N ALA A 460 11.05 7.88 0.14
CA ALA A 460 10.99 9.12 0.90
C ALA A 460 9.86 9.11 1.95
N ALA A 461 8.79 8.35 1.70
CA ALA A 461 7.75 8.09 2.68
C ALA A 461 8.19 7.10 3.79
N ALA A 462 9.16 6.22 3.49
CA ALA A 462 9.65 5.21 4.41
C ALA A 462 10.46 5.79 5.58
N ASP A 463 10.62 4.99 6.63
CA ASP A 463 11.50 5.40 7.74
C ASP A 463 12.98 5.25 7.37
N LYS A 464 13.78 6.21 7.84
CA LYS A 464 15.21 6.37 7.49
C LYS A 464 16.11 5.32 8.17
N LYS A 465 15.56 4.29 8.81
CA LYS A 465 16.34 3.31 9.59
C LYS A 465 16.09 1.86 9.18
N GLY A 466 14.99 1.58 8.47
CA GLY A 466 14.66 0.23 8.02
C GLY A 466 15.09 -0.04 6.58
N ASN A 467 14.83 -1.25 6.10
CA ASN A 467 15.01 -1.62 4.69
C ASN A 467 13.65 -1.75 4.00
N ILE A 468 13.61 -1.58 2.69
CA ILE A 468 12.43 -1.81 1.88
C ILE A 468 12.51 -3.23 1.32
N THR A 469 11.43 -3.98 1.50
CA THR A 469 11.32 -5.36 1.02
C THR A 469 10.09 -5.52 0.16
N VAL A 470 10.08 -6.56 -0.69
CA VAL A 470 8.94 -6.90 -1.56
C VAL A 470 7.66 -6.99 -0.74
N ASP A 471 7.70 -7.69 0.40
CA ASP A 471 6.55 -7.80 1.30
C ASP A 471 6.02 -6.43 1.72
N LYS A 472 6.91 -5.50 2.09
CA LYS A 472 6.51 -4.16 2.52
C LYS A 472 5.75 -3.43 1.41
N ILE A 473 6.23 -3.49 0.17
CA ILE A 473 5.59 -2.85 -0.97
C ILE A 473 4.22 -3.49 -1.24
N VAL A 474 4.16 -4.82 -1.29
CA VAL A 474 2.90 -5.53 -1.54
C VAL A 474 1.86 -5.22 -0.47
N TYR A 475 2.24 -5.28 0.81
CA TYR A 475 1.31 -4.97 1.90
C TYR A 475 0.84 -3.52 1.86
N ILE A 476 1.75 -2.57 1.63
CA ILE A 476 1.38 -1.16 1.54
C ILE A 476 0.44 -0.92 0.36
N ASN A 477 0.70 -1.52 -0.81
CA ASN A 477 -0.20 -1.43 -1.96
C ASN A 477 -1.57 -2.04 -1.69
N SER A 478 -1.63 -3.15 -0.95
CA SER A 478 -2.89 -3.75 -0.53
C SER A 478 -3.66 -2.84 0.44
N ILE A 479 -2.97 -2.23 1.41
CA ILE A 479 -3.58 -1.29 2.37
C ILE A 479 -4.11 -0.04 1.64
N LEU A 480 -3.36 0.45 0.66
CA LEU A 480 -3.70 1.67 -0.09
C LEU A 480 -4.73 1.43 -1.20
N GLY A 481 -5.04 0.18 -1.54
CA GLY A 481 -6.00 -0.15 -2.61
C GLY A 481 -5.41 -0.16 -4.03
N ILE A 482 -4.09 -0.04 -4.17
CA ILE A 482 -3.37 -0.07 -5.46
C ILE A 482 -3.47 -1.45 -6.11
N ASN A 483 -3.42 -2.52 -5.30
CA ASN A 483 -3.66 -3.87 -5.79
C ASN A 483 -5.16 -4.03 -6.11
N LYS A 484 -5.50 -4.06 -7.41
CA LYS A 484 -6.90 -4.16 -7.87
C LYS A 484 -7.42 -5.61 -7.73
N VAL A 485 -8.72 -5.84 -7.93
CA VAL A 485 -9.29 -7.20 -7.99
C VAL A 485 -10.07 -7.34 -9.29
N VAL A 486 -9.73 -8.33 -10.11
CA VAL A 486 -10.49 -8.63 -11.33
C VAL A 486 -11.57 -9.65 -10.96
N GLY A 487 -12.82 -9.24 -11.16
CA GLY A 487 -14.00 -10.04 -10.82
C GLY A 487 -15.00 -9.20 -10.05
N LYS A 488 -15.80 -8.42 -10.76
CA LYS A 488 -16.93 -7.71 -10.18
C LYS A 488 -18.03 -8.74 -9.92
N VAL A 489 -18.13 -9.22 -8.69
CA VAL A 489 -19.36 -9.87 -8.24
C VAL A 489 -20.21 -8.77 -7.64
N TYR A 490 -21.48 -8.70 -7.99
CA TYR A 490 -22.42 -7.79 -7.34
C TYR A 490 -23.32 -8.63 -6.44
N ASP A 491 -23.65 -8.13 -5.25
CA ASP A 491 -24.76 -8.71 -4.50
C ASP A 491 -26.09 -8.41 -5.20
N ASP A 492 -27.17 -9.00 -4.66
CA ASP A 492 -28.52 -8.81 -5.19
C ASP A 492 -29.01 -7.35 -5.11
N ASP A 493 -28.33 -6.51 -4.32
CA ASP A 493 -28.60 -5.07 -4.17
C ASP A 493 -27.73 -4.20 -5.11
N GLY A 494 -26.90 -4.82 -5.96
CA GLY A 494 -26.04 -4.11 -6.91
C GLY A 494 -24.77 -3.50 -6.28
N LYS A 495 -24.43 -3.89 -5.05
CA LYS A 495 -23.18 -3.50 -4.39
C LYS A 495 -22.07 -4.44 -4.83
N LEU A 496 -20.91 -3.86 -5.15
CA LEU A 496 -19.73 -4.62 -5.55
C LEU A 496 -19.24 -5.49 -4.37
N LEU A 497 -19.39 -6.80 -4.49
CA LEU A 497 -18.73 -7.82 -3.69
C LEU A 497 -17.36 -8.11 -4.31
N VAL A 498 -16.33 -7.42 -3.81
CA VAL A 498 -14.95 -7.75 -4.14
C VAL A 498 -14.54 -8.97 -3.33
N ASN A 499 -14.48 -10.15 -3.96
CA ASN A 499 -13.96 -11.35 -3.30
C ASN A 499 -12.44 -11.45 -3.50
N TYR A 500 -11.71 -10.86 -2.57
CA TYR A 500 -10.24 -10.88 -2.53
C TYR A 500 -9.63 -12.28 -2.40
N ALA A 501 -10.40 -13.28 -1.95
CA ALA A 501 -9.95 -14.68 -1.89
C ALA A 501 -10.07 -15.41 -3.24
N LYS A 502 -10.90 -14.91 -4.17
CA LYS A 502 -11.18 -15.62 -5.43
C LYS A 502 -10.26 -15.19 -6.59
N ASN A 503 -9.87 -13.91 -6.68
CA ASN A 503 -8.98 -13.38 -7.74
C ASN A 503 -8.22 -12.10 -7.31
N PRO A 504 -7.33 -12.12 -6.30
CA PRO A 504 -6.52 -10.95 -5.99
C PRO A 504 -5.65 -10.58 -7.21
N VAL A 505 -5.65 -9.30 -7.62
CA VAL A 505 -4.80 -8.82 -8.71
C VAL A 505 -3.75 -7.89 -8.12
N TYR A 506 -2.54 -8.41 -8.05
CA TYR A 506 -1.40 -7.62 -7.61
C TYR A 506 -1.07 -6.60 -8.70
N PHE A 507 -0.51 -5.48 -8.28
CA PHE A 507 0.00 -4.52 -9.24
C PHE A 507 1.02 -5.21 -10.15
N ASN A 508 0.86 -5.05 -11.46
CA ASN A 508 1.71 -5.73 -12.43
C ASN A 508 2.99 -4.91 -12.64
N TYR A 509 4.09 -5.38 -12.07
CA TYR A 509 5.41 -4.74 -12.19
C TYR A 509 6.19 -5.16 -13.45
N ASN A 510 5.62 -5.99 -14.32
CA ASN A 510 6.32 -6.49 -15.52
C ASN A 510 6.79 -5.37 -16.46
N THR A 511 6.07 -4.25 -16.50
CA THR A 511 6.43 -3.11 -17.33
C THR A 511 7.58 -2.27 -16.76
N ILE A 512 8.19 -2.70 -15.64
CA ILE A 512 9.35 -1.99 -15.11
C ILE A 512 10.57 -2.20 -16.01
N PRO A 513 11.30 -1.13 -16.35
CA PRO A 513 12.61 -1.27 -16.96
C PRO A 513 13.54 -2.09 -16.06
N VAL A 514 14.44 -2.86 -16.66
CA VAL A 514 15.47 -3.59 -15.90
C VAL A 514 16.27 -2.57 -15.10
N TYR A 515 16.24 -2.70 -13.78
CA TYR A 515 16.89 -1.78 -12.87
C TYR A 515 18.41 -1.98 -12.91
N ASP A 516 19.13 -0.96 -13.36
CA ASP A 516 20.59 -0.87 -13.23
C ASP A 516 20.93 0.25 -12.25
N ARG A 517 21.47 -0.11 -11.08
CA ARG A 517 21.85 0.84 -10.02
C ARG A 517 22.96 1.78 -10.50
N LEU A 518 23.98 1.24 -11.16
CA LEU A 518 25.15 2.04 -11.56
C LEU A 518 24.78 3.06 -12.64
N GLU A 519 23.89 2.69 -13.55
CA GLU A 519 23.33 3.61 -14.53
C GLU A 519 22.42 4.65 -13.86
N THR A 520 21.50 4.21 -13.01
CA THR A 520 20.55 5.10 -12.29
C THR A 520 21.29 6.17 -11.51
N PHE A 521 22.22 5.79 -10.64
CA PHE A 521 22.96 6.73 -9.80
C PHE A 521 24.19 7.36 -10.47
N GLY A 522 24.54 6.91 -11.69
CA GLY A 522 25.61 7.49 -12.49
C GLY A 522 25.14 8.53 -13.53
N GLN A 523 23.90 8.40 -14.01
CA GLN A 523 23.41 9.18 -15.17
C GLN A 523 22.04 9.82 -14.94
N HIS A 524 21.21 9.28 -14.03
CA HIS A 524 19.82 9.72 -13.82
C HIS A 524 19.57 10.33 -12.43
N ARG A 525 20.57 10.34 -11.54
CA ARG A 525 20.52 10.94 -10.20
C ARG A 525 21.80 11.74 -9.93
N GLY A 526 21.76 12.56 -8.87
CA GLY A 526 22.89 13.37 -8.41
C GLY A 526 22.70 14.85 -8.72
N ARG A 527 23.78 15.57 -9.06
CA ARG A 527 23.70 16.99 -9.38
C ARG A 527 23.26 17.19 -10.83
N ALA A 528 22.29 18.07 -11.02
CA ALA A 528 21.91 18.51 -12.36
C ALA A 528 23.06 19.30 -13.01
N LYS A 529 23.43 18.93 -14.25
CA LYS A 529 24.50 19.59 -15.00
C LYS A 529 24.09 21.01 -15.38
N VAL A 530 25.00 21.96 -15.10
CA VAL A 530 24.80 23.38 -15.44
C VAL A 530 24.98 23.60 -16.94
N GLY A 531 24.09 24.41 -17.55
CA GLY A 531 24.21 24.84 -18.95
C GLY A 531 23.53 23.94 -19.99
N GLN A 532 22.77 22.93 -19.56
CA GLN A 532 21.84 22.18 -20.41
C GLN A 532 20.46 22.87 -20.44
N PRO A 533 19.67 22.70 -21.51
CA PRO A 533 18.28 23.17 -21.51
C PRO A 533 17.48 22.52 -20.37
N ALA A 534 16.64 23.29 -19.69
CA ALA A 534 15.83 22.85 -18.54
C ALA A 534 14.87 21.69 -18.86
N ILE A 535 14.62 21.43 -20.14
CA ILE A 535 13.63 20.49 -20.65
C ILE A 535 14.10 19.02 -20.51
N GLU A 536 15.41 18.78 -20.39
CA GLU A 536 15.96 17.44 -20.12
C GLU A 536 17.16 17.57 -19.16
N PRO A 537 16.91 17.61 -17.84
CA PRO A 537 17.99 17.72 -16.86
C PRO A 537 18.87 16.47 -16.93
N VAL A 538 20.14 16.65 -17.29
CA VAL A 538 21.14 15.58 -17.26
C VAL A 538 21.84 15.59 -15.92
N TYR A 539 21.92 14.44 -15.27
CA TYR A 539 22.60 14.30 -13.98
C TYR A 539 24.03 13.78 -14.17
N ASP A 540 24.89 14.06 -13.20
CA ASP A 540 26.31 13.67 -13.22
C ASP A 540 26.68 12.56 -12.22
N GLY A 541 25.72 12.07 -11.42
CA GLY A 541 25.96 11.06 -10.39
C GLY A 541 26.76 11.55 -9.19
N MET A 542 27.09 12.85 -9.12
CA MET A 542 27.83 13.45 -8.02
C MET A 542 26.88 14.01 -6.97
N PHE A 543 27.34 14.05 -5.73
CA PHE A 543 26.62 14.71 -4.64
C PHE A 543 27.59 15.32 -3.62
N GLU A 544 27.09 16.33 -2.91
CA GLU A 544 27.83 17.13 -1.92
C GLU A 544 27.51 16.64 -0.50
N PHE A 545 28.52 16.40 0.32
CA PHE A 545 28.35 15.96 1.71
C PHE A 545 29.48 16.45 2.62
N LEU A 546 29.24 16.35 3.94
CA LEU A 546 30.25 16.63 4.96
C LEU A 546 30.97 15.35 5.37
N GLU A 547 32.30 15.36 5.27
CA GLU A 547 33.16 14.26 5.69
C GLU A 547 34.01 14.65 6.91
N GLU A 548 33.97 13.81 7.95
CA GLU A 548 34.81 14.02 9.14
C GLU A 548 36.25 13.57 8.85
N ILE A 549 37.14 14.53 8.61
CA ILE A 549 38.56 14.27 8.33
C ILE A 549 39.40 14.08 9.60
N SER A 550 38.90 14.56 10.73
CA SER A 550 39.45 14.32 12.07
C SER A 550 38.37 14.63 13.12
N PRO A 551 38.45 14.09 14.35
CA PRO A 551 37.39 14.25 15.35
C PRO A 551 36.96 15.71 15.54
N GLY A 552 35.72 16.03 15.17
CA GLY A 552 35.11 17.36 15.24
C GLY A 552 35.41 18.31 14.08
N ASN A 553 36.21 17.88 13.07
CA ASN A 553 36.52 18.67 11.89
C ASN A 553 35.89 18.04 10.64
N TRP A 554 34.92 18.76 10.09
CA TRP A 554 34.16 18.34 8.91
C TRP A 554 34.60 19.16 7.69
N LEU A 555 34.83 18.47 6.58
CA LEU A 555 35.17 19.06 5.29
C LEU A 555 33.99 18.89 4.34
N HIS A 556 33.72 19.91 3.53
CA HIS A 556 32.81 19.78 2.39
C HIS A 556 33.52 19.00 1.27
N THR A 557 32.94 17.86 0.91
CA THR A 557 33.47 16.92 -0.08
C THR A 557 32.43 16.67 -1.17
N GLU A 558 32.91 16.47 -2.40
CA GLU A 558 32.13 16.04 -3.57
C GLU A 558 32.63 14.67 -4.01
N ASP A 559 31.73 13.71 -4.22
CA ASP A 559 32.06 12.37 -4.72
C ASP A 559 30.89 11.74 -5.50
N TYR A 560 31.15 10.63 -6.18
CA TYR A 560 30.15 9.85 -6.90
C TYR A 560 29.29 9.01 -5.95
N ILE A 561 27.98 8.97 -6.19
CA ILE A 561 27.03 8.17 -5.39
C ILE A 561 27.40 6.68 -5.46
N ASN A 562 27.68 6.16 -6.66
CA ASN A 562 28.05 4.75 -6.88
C ASN A 562 29.23 4.31 -6.01
N GLY A 563 30.34 5.05 -6.08
CA GLY A 563 31.54 4.71 -5.31
C GLY A 563 31.35 4.91 -3.81
N ARG A 564 30.58 5.93 -3.39
CA ARG A 564 30.48 6.30 -1.98
C ARG A 564 29.42 5.55 -1.19
N VAL A 565 28.27 5.26 -1.80
CA VAL A 565 27.13 4.60 -1.14
C VAL A 565 27.11 3.11 -1.45
N PHE A 566 27.51 2.73 -2.67
CA PHE A 566 27.32 1.37 -3.18
C PHE A 566 28.63 0.62 -3.49
N ASP A 567 29.80 1.22 -3.22
CA ASP A 567 31.12 0.67 -3.53
C ASP A 567 31.29 0.21 -5.00
N ASP A 568 30.63 0.90 -5.94
CA ASP A 568 30.55 0.55 -7.38
C ASP A 568 30.00 -0.86 -7.65
N VAL A 569 29.23 -1.43 -6.70
CA VAL A 569 28.60 -2.73 -6.83
C VAL A 569 27.19 -2.58 -7.39
N ASN A 570 26.88 -3.30 -8.48
CA ASN A 570 25.53 -3.34 -9.03
C ASN A 570 24.60 -4.27 -8.22
N VAL A 571 23.30 -4.17 -8.45
CA VAL A 571 22.27 -5.03 -7.85
C VAL A 571 22.46 -6.47 -8.34
N ASP A 572 22.05 -7.44 -7.53
CA ASP A 572 21.97 -8.83 -7.97
C ASP A 572 21.05 -8.93 -9.21
N PRO A 573 21.50 -9.50 -10.34
CA PRO A 573 20.68 -9.65 -11.54
C PRO A 573 19.33 -10.35 -11.33
N ALA A 574 19.18 -11.16 -10.27
CA ALA A 574 17.90 -11.77 -9.91
C ALA A 574 16.88 -10.77 -9.32
N LEU A 575 17.34 -9.57 -8.90
CA LEU A 575 16.54 -8.54 -8.23
C LEU A 575 16.44 -7.25 -9.07
N THR A 576 16.65 -7.34 -10.38
CA THR A 576 16.62 -6.17 -11.29
C THR A 576 15.32 -6.02 -12.07
N SER A 577 14.45 -7.03 -12.12
CA SER A 577 13.18 -6.98 -12.87
C SER A 577 11.97 -7.08 -11.95
N ASP A 578 10.80 -6.75 -12.50
CA ASP A 578 9.51 -6.85 -11.84
C ASP A 578 9.50 -6.14 -10.47
N ILE A 579 8.77 -6.70 -9.51
CA ILE A 579 8.69 -6.15 -8.15
C ILE A 579 10.06 -6.19 -7.45
N GLY A 580 10.96 -7.10 -7.84
CA GLY A 580 12.33 -7.18 -7.34
C GLY A 580 13.11 -5.92 -7.70
N GLY A 581 13.10 -5.52 -8.97
CA GLY A 581 13.70 -4.28 -9.47
C GLY A 581 13.14 -3.05 -8.79
N PHE A 582 11.81 -2.97 -8.69
CA PHE A 582 11.13 -1.85 -8.01
C PHE A 582 11.54 -1.74 -6.53
N THR A 583 11.63 -2.89 -5.85
CA THR A 583 12.04 -2.98 -4.45
C THR A 583 13.50 -2.59 -4.27
N SER A 584 14.39 -3.12 -5.09
CA SER A 584 15.83 -2.81 -5.06
C SER A 584 16.06 -1.32 -5.27
N MET A 585 15.40 -0.72 -6.25
CA MET A 585 15.49 0.71 -6.51
C MET A 585 14.97 1.54 -5.33
N SER A 586 13.83 1.16 -4.76
CA SER A 586 13.27 1.86 -3.59
C SER A 586 14.19 1.76 -2.37
N ASP A 587 14.81 0.60 -2.12
CA ASP A 587 15.74 0.40 -1.02
C ASP A 587 17.05 1.18 -1.23
N ASP A 588 17.58 1.18 -2.46
CA ASP A 588 18.78 1.94 -2.81
C ASP A 588 18.55 3.46 -2.70
N ASP A 589 17.39 3.97 -3.14
CA ASP A 589 16.99 5.37 -2.92
C ASP A 589 16.93 5.69 -1.42
N LEU A 590 16.38 4.78 -0.60
CA LEU A 590 16.36 4.93 0.86
C LEU A 590 17.79 4.95 1.45
N GLN A 591 18.72 4.17 0.92
CA GLN A 591 20.14 4.19 1.33
C GLN A 591 20.80 5.54 1.00
N VAL A 592 20.51 6.12 -0.17
CA VAL A 592 20.99 7.47 -0.52
C VAL A 592 20.35 8.53 0.38
N ILE A 593 19.06 8.44 0.70
CA ILE A 593 18.39 9.33 1.66
C ILE A 593 19.07 9.24 3.04
N LYS A 594 19.36 8.02 3.52
CA LYS A 594 20.06 7.80 4.78
C LYS A 594 21.41 8.49 4.80
N PHE A 595 22.19 8.30 3.73
CA PHE A 595 23.50 8.90 3.61
C PHE A 595 23.41 10.42 3.59
N THR A 596 22.60 10.98 2.68
CA THR A 596 22.45 12.43 2.53
C THR A 596 21.94 13.10 3.80
N HIS A 597 20.96 12.51 4.51
CA HIS A 597 20.46 13.06 5.78
C HIS A 597 21.49 13.02 6.92
N THR A 598 22.36 12.01 6.91
CA THR A 598 23.41 11.86 7.93
C THR A 598 24.54 12.86 7.73
N TYR A 599 24.91 13.11 6.47
CA TYR A 599 26.08 13.92 6.11
C TYR A 599 25.71 15.26 5.45
N GLN A 600 24.45 15.69 5.53
CA GLN A 600 23.98 16.93 4.89
C GLN A 600 24.59 18.18 5.52
N ILE A 601 24.84 19.17 4.68
CA ILE A 601 25.30 20.50 5.10
C ILE A 601 24.14 21.21 5.85
N PRO A 602 24.35 21.70 7.10
CA PRO A 602 23.28 22.31 7.91
C PRO A 602 22.55 23.51 7.29
N GLY A 603 23.11 24.13 6.23
CA GLY A 603 22.50 25.25 5.50
C GLY A 603 21.56 24.85 4.35
N LEU A 604 21.39 23.55 4.08
CA LEU A 604 20.50 22.99 3.06
C LEU A 604 19.29 22.27 3.69
N ARG A 605 18.91 22.61 4.93
CA ARG A 605 17.78 22.04 5.67
C ARG A 605 16.51 22.88 5.57
#